data_AF-A0A2V8JJ77-F1
#
_entry.id   AF-A0A2V8JJ77-F1
#
_cell.length_a   1.000
_cell.length_b   1.000
_cell.length_c   1.000
_cell.angle_alpha   90.00
_cell.angle_beta   90.00
_cell.angle_gamma   90.00
#
_symmetry.space_group_name_H-M   'P 1'
#
loop_
_entity.id
_entity.type
_entity.pdbx_description
1 polymer ?
#
loop_
_entity_poly.entity_id
_entity_poly.type
_entity_poly.pdbx_seq_one_letter_code
_entity_poly.pdbx_strand_id
1 'polypeptide(L)'
;MTNRYLVPLCSGLFFANWIAIDANAQASTKASVQSHIAAAKNAAYEPGNDLTVLYDTVCAPASSGSGPKEPNIQAVPETRPPEKGPRAEWRTEPGKAFDNLYYIGSPFQSTWAVTTSDGIILIDSGYDYSVKELVTEGLKKLHLDPTQIKYVILTHAHNDRFYGAKYLQETYKARLIMSEADWNVIAKTLDPPELKPKKDMVATDGMKLTLGDTTLTLYLTPGHTPGTVSVLVPLKDGNERHVGAVWGGINPDVGRYGVRYFPNMEETFKTWIASAKRFQDIAAKANADVYITLHPFYDKALDKLHALNFRKPGGPNPFVSKDNLNRFLTIIRECTEAQLARISS
;
A
#
# COMPACT_ATOMS: atom_id res chain seq x y z
N MET A 1 75.83 -33.60 -10.20
CA MET A 1 74.93 -34.69 -9.75
C MET A 1 74.08 -34.14 -8.60
N THR A 2 72.75 -34.30 -8.71
CA THR A 2 71.71 -34.31 -7.64
C THR A 2 71.72 -33.17 -6.59
N ASN A 3 70.89 -32.12 -6.67
CA ASN A 3 69.41 -32.04 -6.51
C ASN A 3 68.91 -32.29 -5.06
N ARG A 4 68.45 -31.24 -4.36
CA ARG A 4 67.05 -31.05 -3.91
C ARG A 4 66.91 -29.94 -2.84
N TYR A 5 66.08 -28.96 -3.19
CA TYR A 5 65.46 -27.99 -2.30
C TYR A 5 64.33 -28.65 -1.49
N LEU A 6 64.23 -28.35 -0.21
CA LEU A 6 63.07 -28.62 0.65
C LEU A 6 62.50 -27.26 1.09
N VAL A 7 61.37 -26.88 0.49
CA VAL A 7 60.50 -25.77 0.92
C VAL A 7 59.32 -26.39 1.68
N PRO A 8 58.86 -25.82 2.80
CA PRO A 8 57.83 -26.44 3.62
C PRO A 8 56.44 -26.33 2.96
N LEU A 9 55.71 -27.46 2.93
CA LEU A 9 54.26 -27.47 2.71
C LEU A 9 53.57 -26.81 3.90
N CYS A 10 53.05 -25.60 3.71
CA CYS A 10 52.09 -24.98 4.62
C CYS A 10 51.05 -24.21 3.79
N SER A 11 50.20 -24.95 3.06
CA SER A 11 49.13 -24.34 2.24
C SER A 11 47.78 -25.07 2.32
N GLY A 12 47.60 -26.01 3.26
CA GLY A 12 46.42 -26.90 3.30
C GLY A 12 45.29 -26.51 4.27
N LEU A 13 45.52 -25.59 5.22
CA LEU A 13 44.57 -25.33 6.32
C LEU A 13 43.70 -24.08 6.15
N PHE A 14 43.92 -23.27 5.13
CA PHE A 14 43.14 -22.05 4.89
C PHE A 14 41.92 -22.26 3.97
N PHE A 15 41.92 -23.26 3.08
CA PHE A 15 40.81 -23.47 2.13
C PHE A 15 39.62 -24.24 2.72
N ALA A 16 39.84 -25.19 3.64
CA ALA A 16 38.75 -25.98 4.24
C ALA A 16 37.90 -25.17 5.23
N ASN A 17 38.51 -24.24 5.96
CA ASN A 17 37.80 -23.35 6.88
C ASN A 17 36.90 -22.35 6.15
N TRP A 18 37.30 -21.87 4.97
CA TRP A 18 36.50 -20.90 4.22
C TRP A 18 35.22 -21.53 3.64
N ILE A 19 35.34 -22.74 3.06
CA ILE A 19 34.19 -23.48 2.50
C ILE A 19 33.16 -23.82 3.59
N ALA A 20 33.60 -24.17 4.80
CA ALA A 20 32.70 -24.49 5.92
C ALA A 20 32.00 -23.25 6.49
N ILE A 21 32.66 -22.09 6.49
CA ILE A 21 32.07 -20.81 6.94
C ILE A 21 30.99 -20.34 5.97
N ASP A 22 31.27 -20.39 4.65
CA ASP A 22 30.30 -19.98 3.62
C ASP A 22 29.07 -20.90 3.57
N ALA A 23 29.25 -22.21 3.75
CA ALA A 23 28.14 -23.16 3.81
C ALA A 23 27.22 -22.93 5.03
N ASN A 24 27.80 -22.59 6.19
CA ASN A 24 27.04 -22.28 7.41
C ASN A 24 26.30 -20.94 7.29
N ALA A 25 26.93 -19.92 6.71
CA ALA A 25 26.29 -18.64 6.43
C ALA A 25 25.07 -18.80 5.50
N GLN A 26 25.25 -19.51 4.38
CA GLN A 26 24.17 -19.75 3.42
C GLN A 26 23.02 -20.60 4.00
N ALA A 27 23.33 -21.56 4.87
CA ALA A 27 22.31 -22.33 5.59
C ALA A 27 21.52 -21.47 6.58
N SER A 28 22.20 -20.58 7.31
CA SER A 28 21.57 -19.67 8.29
C SER A 28 20.62 -18.68 7.61
N THR A 29 21.00 -18.13 6.46
CA THR A 29 20.14 -17.20 5.73
C THR A 29 18.92 -17.88 5.13
N LYS A 30 19.08 -19.11 4.60
CA LYS A 30 17.93 -19.92 4.15
C LYS A 30 16.96 -20.21 5.28
N ALA A 31 17.45 -20.52 6.49
CA ALA A 31 16.61 -20.73 7.66
C ALA A 31 15.85 -19.45 8.05
N SER A 32 16.50 -18.29 7.99
CA SER A 32 15.85 -16.98 8.24
C SER A 32 14.71 -16.70 7.26
N VAL A 33 14.95 -16.87 5.96
CA VAL A 33 13.91 -16.68 4.92
C VAL A 33 12.71 -17.59 5.20
N GLN A 34 12.95 -18.88 5.47
CA GLN A 34 11.87 -19.84 5.73
C GLN A 34 11.08 -19.51 7.00
N SER A 35 11.74 -19.01 8.05
CA SER A 35 11.08 -18.59 9.28
C SER A 35 10.08 -17.46 9.04
N HIS A 36 10.48 -16.42 8.31
CA HIS A 36 9.60 -15.30 7.99
C HIS A 36 8.46 -15.70 7.06
N ILE A 37 8.74 -16.53 6.04
CA ILE A 37 7.69 -17.08 5.16
C ILE A 37 6.67 -17.90 5.98
N ALA A 38 7.12 -18.73 6.92
CA ALA A 38 6.22 -19.50 7.78
C ALA A 38 5.35 -18.59 8.67
N ALA A 39 5.93 -17.54 9.26
CA ALA A 39 5.19 -16.56 10.05
C ALA A 39 4.13 -15.83 9.22
N ALA A 40 4.49 -15.38 8.01
CA ALA A 40 3.54 -14.76 7.08
C ALA A 40 2.42 -15.73 6.67
N LYS A 41 2.76 -17.00 6.40
CA LYS A 41 1.79 -18.04 6.04
C LYS A 41 0.79 -18.33 7.15
N ASN A 42 1.26 -18.37 8.40
CA ASN A 42 0.39 -18.54 9.57
C ASN A 42 -0.57 -17.35 9.76
N ALA A 43 -0.16 -16.14 9.38
CA ALA A 43 -1.04 -14.97 9.41
C ALA A 43 -2.01 -14.92 8.21
N ALA A 44 -1.74 -15.64 7.11
CA ALA A 44 -2.48 -15.50 5.85
C ALA A 44 -3.93 -16.00 5.90
N TYR A 45 -4.26 -16.99 6.72
CA TYR A 45 -5.59 -17.60 6.72
C TYR A 45 -6.10 -17.95 8.11
N GLU A 46 -7.35 -17.57 8.36
CA GLU A 46 -8.18 -18.08 9.46
C GLU A 46 -9.58 -18.39 8.88
N PRO A 47 -10.36 -19.32 9.46
CA PRO A 47 -11.71 -19.59 9.01
C PRO A 47 -12.55 -18.31 8.90
N GLY A 48 -13.05 -18.02 7.68
CA GLY A 48 -13.83 -16.81 7.39
C GLY A 48 -13.01 -15.54 7.14
N ASN A 49 -11.69 -15.57 7.28
CA ASN A 49 -10.80 -14.43 7.13
C ASN A 49 -9.55 -14.80 6.32
N ASP A 50 -9.58 -14.46 5.04
CA ASP A 50 -8.61 -14.91 4.05
C ASP A 50 -7.82 -13.72 3.49
N LEU A 51 -6.52 -13.74 3.78
CA LEU A 51 -5.50 -12.79 3.32
C LEU A 51 -4.46 -13.50 2.42
N THR A 52 -4.79 -14.67 1.86
CA THR A 52 -3.84 -15.47 1.06
C THR A 52 -3.36 -14.73 -0.18
N VAL A 53 -4.21 -13.95 -0.83
CA VAL A 53 -3.83 -13.11 -1.98
C VAL A 53 -2.76 -12.07 -1.62
N LEU A 54 -2.82 -11.50 -0.41
CA LEU A 54 -1.78 -10.60 0.10
C LEU A 54 -0.47 -11.36 0.32
N TYR A 55 -0.55 -12.50 1.00
CA TYR A 55 0.61 -13.37 1.22
C TYR A 55 1.27 -13.74 -0.12
N ASP A 56 0.50 -14.27 -1.07
CA ASP A 56 1.01 -14.69 -2.38
C ASP A 56 1.64 -13.52 -3.13
N THR A 57 1.08 -12.31 -3.02
CA THR A 57 1.68 -11.12 -3.63
C THR A 57 3.01 -10.74 -2.97
N VAL A 58 3.00 -10.49 -1.65
CA VAL A 58 4.14 -9.83 -0.98
C VAL A 58 5.28 -10.83 -0.72
N CYS A 59 4.97 -12.10 -0.50
CA CYS A 59 5.97 -13.16 -0.30
C CYS A 59 6.50 -13.76 -1.60
N ALA A 60 5.86 -13.51 -2.77
CA ALA A 60 6.31 -14.08 -4.05
C ALA A 60 7.79 -13.82 -4.36
N PRO A 61 8.34 -12.60 -4.23
CA PRO A 61 9.74 -12.36 -4.58
C PRO A 61 10.72 -13.20 -3.74
N ALA A 62 10.49 -13.29 -2.43
CA ALA A 62 11.31 -14.10 -1.51
C ALA A 62 11.15 -15.61 -1.74
N SER A 63 9.96 -16.04 -2.17
CA SER A 63 9.63 -17.45 -2.42
C SER A 63 10.09 -17.93 -3.81
N SER A 64 10.41 -17.00 -4.71
CA SER A 64 10.86 -17.32 -6.07
C SER A 64 12.29 -17.88 -6.09
N GLY A 65 12.57 -18.77 -7.05
CA GLY A 65 13.92 -19.31 -7.24
C GLY A 65 14.97 -18.23 -7.55
N SER A 66 14.56 -17.15 -8.21
CA SER A 66 15.43 -16.03 -8.57
C SER A 66 15.57 -14.94 -7.51
N GLY A 67 14.79 -15.00 -6.43
CA GLY A 67 14.74 -13.93 -5.41
C GLY A 67 14.14 -12.61 -5.92
N PRO A 68 14.13 -11.57 -5.06
CA PRO A 68 13.74 -10.22 -5.45
C PRO A 68 14.65 -9.67 -6.54
N LYS A 69 14.06 -8.91 -7.48
CA LYS A 69 14.77 -8.27 -8.58
C LYS A 69 14.41 -6.80 -8.64
N GLU A 70 15.39 -5.95 -8.92
CA GLU A 70 15.10 -4.55 -9.24
C GLU A 70 14.33 -4.47 -10.57
N PRO A 71 13.24 -3.69 -10.63
CA PRO A 71 12.52 -3.43 -11.86
C PRO A 71 13.36 -2.56 -12.81
N ASN A 72 13.02 -2.58 -14.09
CA ASN A 72 13.54 -1.60 -15.03
C ASN A 72 12.85 -0.24 -14.80
N ILE A 73 13.47 0.62 -14.01
CA ILE A 73 12.94 1.95 -13.65
C ILE A 73 12.74 2.84 -14.87
N GLN A 74 13.59 2.68 -15.88
CA GLN A 74 13.55 3.44 -17.13
C GLN A 74 12.53 2.88 -18.12
N ALA A 75 11.89 1.75 -17.82
CA ALA A 75 10.75 1.31 -18.59
C ALA A 75 9.68 2.39 -18.44
N VAL A 76 9.50 3.16 -19.51
CA VAL A 76 8.28 3.93 -19.68
C VAL A 76 7.18 2.88 -19.74
N PRO A 77 6.17 2.91 -18.85
CA PRO A 77 5.01 2.06 -19.01
C PRO A 77 4.54 2.25 -20.45
N GLU A 78 4.12 1.18 -21.12
CA GLU A 78 3.52 1.29 -22.45
C GLU A 78 2.61 2.51 -22.46
N THR A 79 2.95 3.46 -23.33
CA THR A 79 2.47 4.84 -23.30
C THR A 79 0.99 4.87 -23.63
N ARG A 80 0.15 4.60 -22.63
CA ARG A 80 -1.26 4.98 -22.50
C ARG A 80 -1.77 4.45 -21.16
N PRO A 81 -2.58 5.20 -20.37
CA PRO A 81 -3.53 4.53 -19.48
C PRO A 81 -4.21 3.43 -20.30
N PRO A 82 -4.35 2.19 -19.79
CA PRO A 82 -4.80 1.03 -20.59
C PRO A 82 -5.92 1.51 -21.47
N GLU A 83 -5.70 1.46 -22.79
CA GLU A 83 -6.58 2.01 -23.81
C GLU A 83 -8.00 1.71 -23.37
N LYS A 84 -8.72 2.76 -22.87
CA LYS A 84 -9.83 2.64 -21.91
C LYS A 84 -10.44 1.25 -21.98
N GLY A 85 -9.98 0.34 -21.11
CA GLY A 85 -10.42 -1.05 -21.14
C GLY A 85 -11.96 -1.08 -21.15
N PRO A 86 -12.59 -2.15 -21.67
CA PRO A 86 -14.03 -2.28 -21.67
C PRO A 86 -14.63 -1.75 -20.37
N ARG A 87 -15.62 -0.86 -20.45
CA ARG A 87 -16.16 -0.15 -19.28
C ARG A 87 -16.50 -1.08 -18.10
N ALA A 88 -16.91 -2.32 -18.39
CA ALA A 88 -17.21 -3.34 -17.40
C ALA A 88 -16.01 -3.76 -16.54
N GLU A 89 -14.76 -3.55 -17.00
CA GLU A 89 -13.55 -3.98 -16.29
C GLU A 89 -13.10 -2.98 -15.22
N TRP A 90 -13.34 -1.68 -15.42
CA TRP A 90 -12.95 -0.65 -14.44
C TRP A 90 -14.15 -0.03 -13.70
N ARG A 91 -15.38 -0.30 -14.14
CA ARG A 91 -16.58 0.19 -13.45
C ARG A 91 -16.93 -0.72 -12.28
N THR A 92 -17.34 -0.10 -11.17
CA THR A 92 -18.01 -0.76 -10.05
C THR A 92 -19.20 0.07 -9.60
N GLU A 93 -20.20 -0.57 -8.98
CA GLU A 93 -21.25 0.16 -8.28
C GLU A 93 -20.70 0.72 -6.95
N PRO A 94 -21.01 1.98 -6.60
CA PRO A 94 -20.56 2.55 -5.34
C PRO A 94 -21.31 1.91 -4.17
N GLY A 95 -20.72 1.98 -2.96
CA GLY A 95 -21.30 1.33 -1.78
C GLY A 95 -21.02 2.07 -0.49
N LYS A 96 -21.88 1.89 0.51
CA LYS A 96 -21.72 2.47 1.85
C LYS A 96 -21.13 1.41 2.78
N ALA A 97 -19.91 1.64 3.29
CA ALA A 97 -19.22 0.71 4.19
C ALA A 97 -19.50 1.04 5.68
N PHE A 98 -19.55 2.33 6.00
CA PHE A 98 -19.90 2.88 7.31
C PHE A 98 -20.82 4.09 7.11
N ASP A 99 -21.39 4.64 8.19
CA ASP A 99 -22.23 5.83 8.12
C ASP A 99 -21.55 7.04 7.48
N ASN A 100 -20.24 7.10 7.61
CA ASN A 100 -19.42 8.18 7.07
C ASN A 100 -18.32 7.71 6.11
N LEU A 101 -18.36 6.46 5.60
CA LEU A 101 -17.36 5.94 4.65
C LEU A 101 -18.03 5.23 3.47
N TYR A 102 -17.67 5.68 2.27
CA TYR A 102 -18.26 5.22 1.02
C TYR A 102 -17.19 4.78 0.04
N TYR A 103 -17.42 3.65 -0.62
CA TYR A 103 -16.62 3.16 -1.72
C TYR A 103 -17.08 3.75 -3.03
N ILE A 104 -16.14 4.35 -3.77
CA ILE A 104 -16.33 4.95 -5.10
C ILE A 104 -15.13 4.64 -6.00
N GLY A 105 -14.52 3.47 -5.79
CA GLY A 105 -13.37 2.97 -6.56
C GLY A 105 -13.76 2.02 -7.71
N SER A 106 -12.74 1.45 -8.34
CA SER A 106 -12.84 0.42 -9.38
C SER A 106 -12.72 -0.99 -8.78
N PRO A 107 -12.76 -2.09 -9.55
CA PRO A 107 -12.43 -3.42 -9.04
C PRO A 107 -10.97 -3.61 -8.63
N PHE A 108 -10.08 -2.67 -8.99
CA PHE A 108 -8.63 -2.82 -8.84
C PHE A 108 -7.97 -1.70 -8.02
N GLN A 109 -8.60 -0.52 -7.95
CA GLN A 109 -8.12 0.64 -7.23
C GLN A 109 -9.26 1.17 -6.36
N SER A 110 -9.03 1.23 -5.06
CA SER A 110 -10.00 1.81 -4.13
C SER A 110 -9.89 3.33 -4.14
N THR A 111 -11.05 3.98 -4.20
CA THR A 111 -11.22 5.39 -3.86
C THR A 111 -12.29 5.44 -2.80
N TRP A 112 -11.99 6.10 -1.68
CA TRP A 112 -12.91 6.19 -0.55
C TRP A 112 -13.35 7.63 -0.33
N ALA A 113 -14.63 7.84 -0.06
CA ALA A 113 -15.18 9.12 0.37
C ALA A 113 -15.56 9.06 1.85
N VAL A 114 -14.96 9.95 2.63
CA VAL A 114 -15.32 10.18 4.04
C VAL A 114 -16.23 11.39 4.12
N THR A 115 -17.48 11.20 4.55
CA THR A 115 -18.42 12.30 4.76
C THR A 115 -18.25 12.88 6.16
N THR A 116 -18.45 14.18 6.26
CA THR A 116 -18.34 14.96 7.51
C THR A 116 -19.49 15.97 7.55
N SER A 117 -19.65 16.70 8.66
CA SER A 117 -20.64 17.79 8.72
C SER A 117 -20.36 18.94 7.73
N ASP A 118 -19.11 19.13 7.29
CA ASP A 118 -18.69 20.32 6.52
C ASP A 118 -18.22 19.97 5.10
N GLY A 119 -18.39 18.72 4.69
CA GLY A 119 -18.11 18.24 3.34
C GLY A 119 -17.48 16.85 3.29
N ILE A 120 -16.81 16.58 2.18
CA ILE A 120 -16.29 15.25 1.83
C ILE A 120 -14.76 15.32 1.69
N ILE A 121 -14.08 14.36 2.31
CA ILE A 121 -12.65 14.08 2.11
C ILE A 121 -12.54 12.81 1.27
N LEU A 122 -11.80 12.88 0.16
CA LEU A 122 -11.47 11.71 -0.63
C LEU A 122 -10.11 11.13 -0.23
N ILE A 123 -9.99 9.81 -0.26
CA ILE A 123 -8.74 9.08 -0.20
C ILE A 123 -8.51 8.47 -1.57
N ASP A 124 -7.46 8.96 -2.23
CA ASP A 124 -7.10 8.78 -3.63
C ASP A 124 -8.12 9.31 -4.64
N SER A 125 -7.74 9.29 -5.93
CA SER A 125 -8.56 9.81 -7.04
C SER A 125 -8.76 8.83 -8.19
N GLY A 126 -8.05 7.70 -8.18
CA GLY A 126 -8.02 6.75 -9.28
C GLY A 126 -7.45 7.36 -10.56
N TYR A 127 -7.98 6.90 -11.70
CA TYR A 127 -7.56 7.35 -13.03
C TYR A 127 -8.44 8.45 -13.61
N ASP A 128 -7.85 9.26 -14.50
CA ASP A 128 -8.49 10.34 -15.26
C ASP A 128 -9.69 9.87 -16.09
N TYR A 129 -9.59 8.69 -16.72
CA TYR A 129 -10.67 8.15 -17.55
C TYR A 129 -11.88 7.67 -16.74
N SER A 130 -11.69 7.38 -15.45
CA SER A 130 -12.72 6.82 -14.58
C SER A 130 -13.24 7.79 -13.53
N VAL A 131 -12.45 8.81 -13.14
CA VAL A 131 -12.74 9.66 -11.97
C VAL A 131 -14.11 10.33 -12.07
N LYS A 132 -14.51 10.85 -13.24
CA LYS A 132 -15.84 11.44 -13.40
C LYS A 132 -16.95 10.42 -13.14
N GLU A 133 -16.81 9.20 -13.64
CA GLU A 133 -17.87 8.20 -13.50
C GLU A 133 -17.88 7.58 -12.09
N LEU A 134 -16.73 7.16 -11.58
CA LEU A 134 -16.61 6.49 -10.29
C LEU A 134 -16.80 7.46 -9.13
N VAL A 135 -16.24 8.67 -9.19
CA VAL A 135 -16.32 9.66 -8.11
C VAL A 135 -17.55 10.54 -8.27
N THR A 136 -17.67 11.33 -9.34
CA THR A 136 -18.77 12.30 -9.46
C THR A 136 -20.13 11.62 -9.54
N GLU A 137 -20.30 10.70 -10.49
CA GLU A 137 -21.59 10.01 -10.64
C GLU A 137 -21.81 8.97 -9.54
N GLY A 138 -20.74 8.36 -9.00
CA GLY A 138 -20.82 7.46 -7.85
C GLY A 138 -21.33 8.15 -6.57
N LEU A 139 -20.81 9.33 -6.24
CA LEU A 139 -21.31 10.13 -5.11
C LEU A 139 -22.79 10.51 -5.30
N LYS A 140 -23.19 10.96 -6.50
CA LYS A 140 -24.60 11.27 -6.79
C LYS A 140 -25.52 10.05 -6.60
N LYS A 141 -25.09 8.87 -7.03
CA LYS A 141 -25.82 7.60 -6.82
C LYS A 141 -26.00 7.26 -5.34
N LEU A 142 -25.04 7.64 -4.50
CA LEU A 142 -25.10 7.50 -3.05
C LEU A 142 -25.88 8.66 -2.38
N HIS A 143 -26.54 9.52 -3.16
CA HIS A 143 -27.23 10.73 -2.69
C HIS A 143 -26.32 11.73 -1.96
N LEU A 144 -25.03 11.73 -2.31
CA LEU A 144 -24.05 12.72 -1.87
C LEU A 144 -23.82 13.77 -2.95
N ASP A 145 -23.56 15.00 -2.54
CA ASP A 145 -23.27 16.11 -3.44
C ASP A 145 -21.75 16.22 -3.72
N PRO A 146 -21.28 15.96 -4.95
CA PRO A 146 -19.87 16.06 -5.31
C PRO A 146 -19.28 17.47 -5.11
N THR A 147 -20.10 18.53 -5.10
CA THR A 147 -19.60 19.90 -4.84
C THR A 147 -19.13 20.10 -3.39
N GLN A 148 -19.43 19.12 -2.52
CA GLN A 148 -18.95 19.10 -1.15
C GLN A 148 -17.55 18.47 -0.99
N ILE A 149 -16.91 18.00 -2.07
CA ILE A 149 -15.51 17.54 -2.00
C ILE A 149 -14.60 18.73 -1.63
N LYS A 150 -13.98 18.68 -0.45
CA LYS A 150 -13.07 19.74 0.06
C LYS A 150 -11.61 19.34 -0.05
N TYR A 151 -11.30 18.08 0.25
CA TYR A 151 -9.94 17.56 0.29
C TYR A 151 -9.82 16.24 -0.48
N VAL A 152 -8.65 16.01 -1.08
CA VAL A 152 -8.24 14.71 -1.63
C VAL A 152 -6.87 14.38 -1.06
N ILE A 153 -6.79 13.30 -0.28
CA ILE A 153 -5.53 12.75 0.23
C ILE A 153 -5.02 11.77 -0.83
N LEU A 154 -3.88 12.08 -1.45
CA LEU A 154 -3.18 11.18 -2.35
C LEU A 154 -2.18 10.37 -1.54
N THR A 155 -2.37 9.07 -1.52
CA THR A 155 -1.62 8.18 -0.63
C THR A 155 -0.20 7.95 -1.10
N HIS A 156 0.03 7.84 -2.40
CA HIS A 156 1.38 7.73 -2.97
C HIS A 156 1.45 8.16 -4.44
N ALA A 157 2.66 8.44 -4.92
CA ALA A 157 2.96 8.91 -6.28
C ALA A 157 2.92 7.83 -7.37
N HIS A 158 1.89 6.96 -7.38
CA HIS A 158 1.60 6.11 -8.53
C HIS A 158 0.37 6.60 -9.30
N ASN A 159 0.40 6.39 -10.61
CA ASN A 159 -0.58 6.93 -11.56
C ASN A 159 -2.03 6.59 -11.18
N ASP A 160 -2.24 5.38 -10.70
CA ASP A 160 -3.51 4.81 -10.30
C ASP A 160 -4.07 5.41 -9.00
N ARG A 161 -3.36 6.37 -8.40
CA ARG A 161 -3.80 7.17 -7.25
C ARG A 161 -4.09 8.62 -7.59
N PHE A 162 -3.30 9.24 -8.48
CA PHE A 162 -3.34 10.69 -8.71
C PHE A 162 -3.79 11.16 -10.10
N TYR A 163 -3.94 10.29 -11.10
CA TYR A 163 -4.34 10.72 -12.45
C TYR A 163 -5.73 11.39 -12.47
N GLY A 164 -6.64 10.97 -11.58
CA GLY A 164 -7.94 11.63 -11.39
C GLY A 164 -7.88 12.98 -10.65
N ALA A 165 -6.76 13.31 -9.99
CA ALA A 165 -6.70 14.39 -9.03
C ALA A 165 -6.84 15.78 -9.67
N LYS A 166 -6.30 15.96 -10.89
CA LYS A 166 -6.42 17.23 -11.62
C LYS A 166 -7.88 17.55 -11.92
N TYR A 167 -8.67 16.57 -12.38
CA TYR A 167 -10.10 16.74 -12.60
C TYR A 167 -10.83 17.21 -11.33
N LEU A 168 -10.51 16.62 -10.18
CA LEU A 168 -11.13 16.98 -8.89
C LEU A 168 -10.71 18.39 -8.44
N GLN A 169 -9.44 18.75 -8.63
CA GLN A 169 -8.91 20.07 -8.33
C GLN A 169 -9.55 21.16 -9.22
N GLU A 170 -9.72 20.89 -10.51
CA GLU A 170 -10.27 21.86 -11.46
C GLU A 170 -11.80 21.98 -11.34
N THR A 171 -12.50 20.86 -11.18
CA THR A 171 -13.97 20.80 -11.15
C THR A 171 -14.55 21.23 -9.80
N TYR A 172 -13.98 20.74 -8.69
CA TYR A 172 -14.54 20.95 -7.35
C TYR A 172 -13.73 21.92 -6.51
N LYS A 173 -12.60 22.42 -7.02
CA LYS A 173 -11.64 23.25 -6.26
C LYS A 173 -11.15 22.53 -4.99
N ALA A 174 -11.14 21.21 -5.03
CA ALA A 174 -10.66 20.37 -3.94
C ALA A 174 -9.18 20.63 -3.69
N ARG A 175 -8.80 20.72 -2.42
CA ARG A 175 -7.42 20.88 -1.99
C ARG A 175 -6.74 19.51 -2.01
N LEU A 176 -5.60 19.41 -2.67
CA LEU A 176 -4.88 18.13 -2.79
C LEU A 176 -3.81 18.05 -1.70
N ILE A 177 -3.77 16.93 -0.99
CA ILE A 177 -2.83 16.66 0.11
C ILE A 177 -1.99 15.46 -0.29
N MET A 178 -0.68 15.64 -0.36
CA MET A 178 0.31 14.56 -0.58
C MET A 178 1.59 14.94 0.14
N SER A 179 2.44 13.97 0.49
CA SER A 179 3.72 14.28 1.12
C SER A 179 4.65 15.06 0.18
N GLU A 180 5.60 15.80 0.77
CA GLU A 180 6.60 16.55 0.00
C GLU A 180 7.44 15.63 -0.90
N ALA A 181 7.82 14.46 -0.38
CA ALA A 181 8.64 13.50 -1.12
C ALA A 181 7.92 13.01 -2.39
N ASP A 182 6.62 12.72 -2.30
CA ASP A 182 5.86 12.25 -3.45
C ASP A 182 5.42 13.37 -4.40
N TRP A 183 5.28 14.61 -3.91
CA TRP A 183 5.19 15.79 -4.81
C TRP A 183 6.43 15.90 -5.69
N ASN A 184 7.61 15.65 -5.11
CA ASN A 184 8.88 15.65 -5.84
C ASN A 184 9.01 14.46 -6.80
N VAL A 185 8.37 13.31 -6.50
CA VAL A 185 8.29 12.18 -7.45
C VAL A 185 7.43 12.57 -8.66
N ILE A 186 6.18 13.01 -8.46
CA ILE A 186 5.27 13.39 -9.56
C ILE A 186 5.90 14.48 -10.46
N ALA A 187 6.62 15.44 -9.86
CA ALA A 187 7.32 16.47 -10.63
C ALA A 187 8.37 15.91 -11.61
N LYS A 188 8.97 14.75 -11.29
CA LYS A 188 10.05 14.11 -12.06
C LYS A 188 9.59 12.97 -12.96
N THR A 189 8.37 12.46 -12.80
CA THR A 189 7.87 11.38 -13.68
C THR A 189 7.78 11.82 -15.13
N LEU A 190 7.77 10.86 -16.05
CA LEU A 190 7.58 11.10 -17.48
C LEU A 190 6.10 11.21 -17.89
N ASP A 191 5.18 11.32 -16.92
CA ASP A 191 3.75 11.37 -17.22
C ASP A 191 3.39 12.65 -18.00
N PRO A 192 2.37 12.58 -18.87
CA PRO A 192 1.87 13.76 -19.57
C PRO A 192 1.46 14.90 -18.60
N PRO A 193 1.83 16.16 -18.86
CA PRO A 193 1.49 17.30 -17.98
C PRO A 193 0.00 17.47 -17.71
N GLU A 194 -0.86 17.03 -18.64
CA GLU A 194 -2.31 17.06 -18.49
C GLU A 194 -2.84 16.10 -17.43
N LEU A 195 -2.09 15.05 -17.06
CA LEU A 195 -2.45 14.09 -16.01
C LEU A 195 -1.89 14.48 -14.64
N LYS A 196 -0.98 15.47 -14.59
CA LYS A 196 -0.37 15.91 -13.34
C LYS A 196 -1.22 16.99 -12.66
N PRO A 197 -1.65 16.78 -11.41
CA PRO A 197 -2.29 17.84 -10.63
C PRO A 197 -1.30 18.95 -10.28
N LYS A 198 -1.80 20.15 -9.97
CA LYS A 198 -0.96 21.21 -9.40
C LYS A 198 -0.64 20.87 -7.94
N LYS A 199 0.65 20.94 -7.58
CA LYS A 199 1.11 20.84 -6.18
C LYS A 199 0.30 21.81 -5.30
N ASP A 200 -0.15 21.30 -4.16
CA ASP A 200 -0.97 22.06 -3.23
C ASP A 200 -0.50 21.88 -1.78
N MET A 201 -1.22 21.11 -0.96
CA MET A 201 -0.89 20.92 0.45
C MET A 201 0.14 19.80 0.64
N VAL A 202 1.01 19.98 1.64
CA VAL A 202 2.04 19.01 2.02
C VAL A 202 1.60 18.24 3.26
N ALA A 203 1.43 16.93 3.12
CA ALA A 203 1.22 16.03 4.24
C ALA A 203 2.49 15.95 5.10
N THR A 204 2.34 16.08 6.41
CA THR A 204 3.40 15.86 7.39
C THR A 204 3.06 14.67 8.29
N ASP A 205 4.07 14.11 8.93
CA ASP A 205 3.89 12.94 9.78
C ASP A 205 3.08 13.29 11.04
N GLY A 206 2.00 12.55 11.29
CA GLY A 206 1.04 12.84 12.37
C GLY A 206 0.11 14.02 12.09
N MET A 207 0.06 14.51 10.84
CA MET A 207 -0.80 15.62 10.46
C MET A 207 -2.27 15.29 10.71
N LYS A 208 -2.96 16.20 11.42
CA LYS A 208 -4.41 16.13 11.61
C LYS A 208 -5.12 16.93 10.53
N LEU A 209 -6.01 16.28 9.80
CA LEU A 209 -6.92 16.93 8.85
C LEU A 209 -8.32 16.93 9.46
N THR A 210 -8.76 18.10 9.92
CA THR A 210 -10.11 18.29 10.45
C THR A 210 -11.01 18.92 9.40
N LEU A 211 -12.17 18.32 9.16
CA LEU A 211 -13.27 18.90 8.40
C LEU A 211 -14.56 18.63 9.17
N GLY A 212 -15.21 19.70 9.64
CA GLY A 212 -16.39 19.58 10.48
C GLY A 212 -16.14 18.74 11.73
N ASP A 213 -17.03 17.77 11.94
CA ASP A 213 -17.02 16.85 13.09
C ASP A 213 -16.00 15.69 13.01
N THR A 214 -15.18 15.63 11.96
CA THR A 214 -14.31 14.48 11.68
C THR A 214 -12.85 14.92 11.56
N THR A 215 -11.94 14.20 12.22
CA THR A 215 -10.49 14.41 12.14
C THR A 215 -9.78 13.15 11.67
N LEU A 216 -9.21 13.19 10.47
CA LEU A 216 -8.30 12.15 9.97
C LEU A 216 -6.88 12.44 10.46
N THR A 217 -6.07 11.40 10.66
CA THR A 217 -4.65 11.56 10.99
C THR A 217 -3.79 10.86 9.94
N LEU A 218 -2.88 11.60 9.32
CA LEU A 218 -2.01 11.13 8.24
C LEU A 218 -0.63 10.82 8.79
N TYR A 219 -0.05 9.69 8.39
CA TYR A 219 1.27 9.24 8.81
C TYR A 219 2.13 8.91 7.60
N LEU A 220 3.38 9.36 7.62
CA LEU A 220 4.32 9.01 6.56
C LEU A 220 4.78 7.56 6.78
N THR A 221 4.58 6.72 5.77
CA THR A 221 4.89 5.29 5.78
C THR A 221 5.69 4.92 4.51
N PRO A 222 6.87 5.51 4.29
CA PRO A 222 7.66 5.30 3.08
C PRO A 222 8.04 3.84 2.85
N GLY A 223 8.34 3.50 1.60
CA GLY A 223 8.86 2.19 1.18
C GLY A 223 8.24 1.71 -0.13
N HIS A 224 6.93 1.92 -0.30
CA HIS A 224 6.27 1.76 -1.62
C HIS A 224 6.60 2.92 -2.55
N THR A 225 6.58 4.14 -2.00
CA THR A 225 7.20 5.34 -2.57
C THR A 225 7.96 6.06 -1.45
N PRO A 226 8.83 7.05 -1.75
CA PRO A 226 9.54 7.83 -0.73
C PRO A 226 8.60 8.62 0.19
N GLY A 227 7.37 8.87 -0.27
CA GLY A 227 6.41 9.75 0.39
C GLY A 227 5.05 9.12 0.67
N THR A 228 4.96 7.79 0.67
CA THR A 228 3.69 7.09 0.94
C THR A 228 3.06 7.57 2.26
N VAL A 229 1.74 7.76 2.26
CA VAL A 229 0.91 8.21 3.39
C VAL A 229 -0.11 7.13 3.74
N SER A 230 -0.13 6.74 5.01
CA SER A 230 -1.20 5.93 5.61
C SER A 230 -2.11 6.81 6.47
N VAL A 231 -3.38 6.42 6.63
CA VAL A 231 -4.41 7.31 7.23
C VAL A 231 -5.20 6.57 8.30
N LEU A 232 -5.40 7.22 9.46
CA LEU A 232 -6.41 6.82 10.43
C LEU A 232 -7.69 7.61 10.19
N VAL A 233 -8.81 6.90 10.09
CA VAL A 233 -10.14 7.43 9.78
C VAL A 233 -11.11 7.06 10.92
N PRO A 234 -11.71 8.04 11.62
CA PRO A 234 -12.81 7.76 12.53
C PRO A 234 -14.04 7.29 11.74
N LEU A 235 -14.61 6.15 12.13
CA LEU A 235 -15.73 5.51 11.45
C LEU A 235 -16.94 5.38 12.38
N LYS A 236 -18.13 5.50 11.81
CA LYS A 236 -19.41 5.46 12.52
C LYS A 236 -20.27 4.30 11.98
N ASP A 237 -20.82 3.49 12.87
CA ASP A 237 -21.79 2.45 12.52
C ASP A 237 -22.95 2.47 13.52
N GLY A 238 -23.95 3.32 13.24
CA GLY A 238 -24.96 3.72 14.20
C GLY A 238 -24.34 4.35 15.45
N ASN A 239 -24.54 3.71 16.60
CA ASN A 239 -23.99 4.16 17.87
C ASN A 239 -22.54 3.68 18.10
N GLU A 240 -22.05 2.72 17.29
CA GLU A 240 -20.70 2.21 17.42
C GLU A 240 -19.69 3.16 16.76
N ARG A 241 -18.46 3.15 17.28
CA ARG A 241 -17.34 3.96 16.81
C ARG A 241 -16.16 3.05 16.57
N HIS A 242 -15.60 3.15 15.37
CA HIS A 242 -14.48 2.35 14.89
C HIS A 242 -13.36 3.27 14.42
N VAL A 243 -12.17 2.72 14.25
CA VAL A 243 -11.06 3.43 13.61
C VAL A 243 -10.54 2.59 12.45
N GLY A 244 -10.69 3.13 11.25
CA GLY A 244 -10.12 2.60 10.01
C GLY A 244 -8.64 2.94 9.89
N ALA A 245 -7.82 1.93 9.66
CA ALA A 245 -6.41 2.06 9.32
C ALA A 245 -6.25 1.80 7.81
N VAL A 246 -6.08 2.87 7.04
CA VAL A 246 -5.80 2.83 5.61
C VAL A 246 -4.30 2.66 5.41
N TRP A 247 -3.88 1.54 4.81
CA TRP A 247 -2.48 1.29 4.49
C TRP A 247 -2.11 1.85 3.11
N GLY A 248 -1.07 2.68 3.07
CA GLY A 248 -0.79 3.59 1.95
C GLY A 248 -0.18 2.98 0.68
N GLY A 249 0.35 1.75 0.67
CA GLY A 249 1.00 1.19 -0.52
C GLY A 249 1.42 -0.28 -0.39
N ILE A 250 1.22 -1.07 -1.45
CA ILE A 250 1.49 -2.52 -1.45
C ILE A 250 2.76 -2.82 -2.23
N ASN A 251 3.60 -3.68 -1.66
CA ASN A 251 4.97 -4.00 -2.08
C ASN A 251 5.95 -2.84 -1.89
N PRO A 252 7.22 -3.14 -1.59
CA PRO A 252 8.29 -2.14 -1.65
C PRO A 252 8.64 -1.87 -3.12
N ASP A 253 9.00 -0.63 -3.45
CA ASP A 253 9.43 -0.27 -4.81
C ASP A 253 10.70 0.58 -4.77
N VAL A 254 11.72 0.20 -5.54
CA VAL A 254 12.99 0.96 -5.66
C VAL A 254 12.87 2.12 -6.64
N GLY A 255 11.86 2.12 -7.51
CA GLY A 255 11.64 3.18 -8.48
C GLY A 255 10.73 2.75 -9.63
N ARG A 256 9.98 3.72 -10.14
CA ARG A 256 9.05 3.55 -11.26
C ARG A 256 9.00 4.81 -12.11
N TYR A 257 8.53 4.68 -13.36
CA TYR A 257 8.23 5.82 -14.25
C TYR A 257 9.42 6.77 -14.49
N GLY A 258 10.63 6.20 -14.61
CA GLY A 258 11.88 6.97 -14.80
C GLY A 258 12.45 7.57 -13.51
N VAL A 259 11.81 7.37 -12.35
CA VAL A 259 12.22 7.96 -11.08
C VAL A 259 12.73 6.87 -10.14
N ARG A 260 14.00 6.97 -9.72
CA ARG A 260 14.57 6.18 -8.62
C ARG A 260 14.02 6.71 -7.29
N TYR A 261 13.40 5.84 -6.50
CA TYR A 261 12.82 6.18 -5.19
C TYR A 261 13.84 6.03 -4.07
N PHE A 262 14.59 4.92 -4.10
CA PHE A 262 15.56 4.57 -3.06
C PHE A 262 16.90 4.14 -3.68
N PRO A 263 18.03 4.26 -2.98
CA PRO A 263 19.34 3.89 -3.51
C PRO A 263 19.49 2.43 -3.93
N ASN A 264 18.81 1.48 -3.28
CA ASN A 264 18.87 0.04 -3.56
C ASN A 264 17.72 -0.71 -2.86
N MET A 265 17.52 -1.99 -3.21
CA MET A 265 16.49 -2.84 -2.58
C MET A 265 16.63 -2.97 -1.06
N GLU A 266 17.86 -3.03 -0.54
CA GLU A 266 18.11 -3.18 0.90
C GLU A 266 17.53 -2.02 1.70
N GLU A 267 17.80 -0.78 1.27
CA GLU A 267 17.25 0.42 1.89
C GLU A 267 15.72 0.49 1.72
N THR A 268 15.19 0.12 0.55
CA THR A 268 13.73 0.06 0.35
C THR A 268 13.06 -0.90 1.32
N PHE A 269 13.59 -2.13 1.44
CA PHE A 269 13.01 -3.16 2.29
C PHE A 269 13.08 -2.76 3.77
N LYS A 270 14.26 -2.29 4.24
CA LYS A 270 14.42 -1.77 5.61
C LYS A 270 13.45 -0.63 5.91
N THR A 271 13.27 0.29 4.96
CA THR A 271 12.34 1.41 5.10
C THR A 271 10.90 0.92 5.21
N TRP A 272 10.49 0.00 4.33
CA TRP A 272 9.11 -0.50 4.31
C TRP A 272 8.78 -1.36 5.54
N ILE A 273 9.72 -2.18 6.01
CA ILE A 273 9.62 -2.93 7.29
C ILE A 273 9.42 -1.97 8.46
N ALA A 274 10.23 -0.91 8.55
CA ALA A 274 10.12 0.09 9.62
C ALA A 274 8.77 0.80 9.59
N SER A 275 8.28 1.16 8.39
CA SER A 275 6.96 1.75 8.17
C SER A 275 5.82 0.82 8.60
N ALA A 276 5.87 -0.45 8.22
CA ALA A 276 4.85 -1.44 8.57
C ALA A 276 4.78 -1.65 10.09
N LYS A 277 5.94 -1.83 10.75
CA LYS A 277 6.04 -1.96 12.20
C LYS A 277 5.49 -0.73 12.91
N ARG A 278 5.95 0.46 12.49
CA ARG A 278 5.54 1.73 13.09
C ARG A 278 4.04 1.98 12.94
N PHE A 279 3.49 1.73 11.76
CA PHE A 279 2.06 1.95 11.52
C PHE A 279 1.20 0.93 12.26
N GLN A 280 1.66 -0.32 12.40
CA GLN A 280 1.02 -1.31 13.26
C GLN A 280 0.92 -0.83 14.71
N ASP A 281 2.01 -0.28 15.26
CA ASP A 281 2.02 0.29 16.62
C ASP A 281 1.08 1.50 16.76
N ILE A 282 1.05 2.37 15.73
CA ILE A 282 0.16 3.54 15.69
C ILE A 282 -1.30 3.10 15.66
N ALA A 283 -1.65 2.15 14.79
CA ALA A 283 -3.00 1.61 14.66
C ALA A 283 -3.44 0.92 15.96
N ALA A 284 -2.56 0.15 16.60
CA ALA A 284 -2.83 -0.47 17.89
C ALA A 284 -3.10 0.57 19.00
N LYS A 285 -2.28 1.62 19.08
CA LYS A 285 -2.46 2.73 20.05
C LYS A 285 -3.74 3.52 19.82
N ALA A 286 -4.17 3.66 18.58
CA ALA A 286 -5.43 4.29 18.20
C ALA A 286 -6.65 3.37 18.39
N ASN A 287 -6.44 2.13 18.84
CA ASN A 287 -7.45 1.08 18.91
C ASN A 287 -8.18 0.87 17.57
N ALA A 288 -7.44 0.93 16.46
CA ALA A 288 -7.96 0.61 15.14
C ALA A 288 -8.38 -0.86 15.06
N ASP A 289 -9.53 -1.07 14.43
CA ASP A 289 -10.21 -2.35 14.33
C ASP A 289 -10.76 -2.60 12.92
N VAL A 290 -10.54 -1.68 11.98
CA VAL A 290 -10.90 -1.82 10.57
C VAL A 290 -9.62 -1.63 9.75
N TYR A 291 -9.27 -2.59 8.90
CA TYR A 291 -8.19 -2.40 7.93
C TYR A 291 -8.78 -2.06 6.57
N ILE A 292 -8.21 -1.06 5.93
CA ILE A 292 -8.62 -0.57 4.62
C ILE A 292 -7.39 -0.55 3.73
N THR A 293 -7.58 -1.01 2.49
CA THR A 293 -6.53 -1.00 1.48
C THR A 293 -6.93 -0.14 0.30
N LEU A 294 -5.96 0.13 -0.56
CA LEU A 294 -6.13 0.90 -1.78
C LEU A 294 -6.38 0.00 -3.01
N HIS A 295 -6.55 -1.30 -2.76
CA HIS A 295 -6.67 -2.36 -3.74
C HIS A 295 -7.67 -3.38 -3.18
N PRO A 296 -8.94 -3.35 -3.63
CA PRO A 296 -10.06 -3.96 -2.91
C PRO A 296 -10.02 -5.49 -2.85
N PHE A 297 -9.09 -6.12 -3.56
CA PHE A 297 -8.86 -7.56 -3.52
C PHE A 297 -8.04 -8.00 -2.29
N TYR A 298 -7.29 -7.10 -1.63
CA TYR A 298 -6.55 -7.43 -0.41
C TYR A 298 -7.39 -7.32 0.87
N ASP A 299 -8.40 -6.46 0.88
CA ASP A 299 -9.35 -6.34 1.99
C ASP A 299 -10.73 -6.91 1.68
N LYS A 300 -10.93 -7.48 0.48
CA LYS A 300 -12.23 -7.96 0.00
C LYS A 300 -13.33 -6.89 0.12
N ALA A 301 -13.00 -5.61 -0.09
CA ALA A 301 -13.95 -4.51 0.11
C ALA A 301 -15.24 -4.71 -0.69
N LEU A 302 -15.17 -5.18 -1.94
CA LEU A 302 -16.36 -5.42 -2.75
C LEU A 302 -17.25 -6.54 -2.21
N ASP A 303 -16.65 -7.63 -1.72
CA ASP A 303 -17.39 -8.73 -1.09
C ASP A 303 -18.06 -8.26 0.21
N LYS A 304 -17.35 -7.46 1.02
CA LYS A 304 -17.85 -6.90 2.27
C LYS A 304 -18.97 -5.88 2.04
N LEU A 305 -18.86 -5.05 1.00
CA LEU A 305 -19.94 -4.15 0.56
C LEU A 305 -21.16 -4.94 0.09
N HIS A 306 -20.96 -6.01 -0.67
CA HIS A 306 -22.05 -6.89 -1.07
C HIS A 306 -22.72 -7.53 0.14
N ALA A 307 -21.95 -8.04 1.12
CA ALA A 307 -22.47 -8.62 2.36
C ALA A 307 -23.28 -7.62 3.21
N LEU A 308 -22.91 -6.33 3.21
CA LEU A 308 -23.66 -5.28 3.90
C LEU A 308 -25.11 -5.14 3.40
N ASN A 309 -25.40 -5.47 2.14
CA ASN A 309 -26.79 -5.47 1.63
C ASN A 309 -27.67 -6.55 2.26
N PHE A 310 -27.07 -7.55 2.90
CA PHE A 310 -27.76 -8.66 3.57
C PHE A 310 -27.56 -8.62 5.10
N ARG A 311 -26.90 -7.57 5.62
CA ARG A 311 -26.68 -7.39 7.06
C ARG A 311 -28.02 -7.16 7.75
N LYS A 312 -28.33 -8.02 8.73
CA LYS A 312 -29.51 -7.85 9.59
C LYS A 312 -29.33 -6.61 10.48
N PRO A 313 -30.41 -5.91 10.89
CA PRO A 313 -30.34 -4.83 11.86
C PRO A 313 -29.58 -5.26 13.12
N GLY A 314 -28.57 -4.48 13.53
CA GLY A 314 -27.72 -4.78 14.69
C GLY A 314 -26.71 -5.92 14.50
N GLY A 315 -26.63 -6.56 13.33
CA GLY A 315 -25.56 -7.53 13.03
C GLY A 315 -24.18 -6.85 12.97
N PRO A 316 -23.06 -7.57 13.02
CA PRO A 316 -21.72 -6.99 12.93
C PRO A 316 -21.44 -6.43 11.54
N ASN A 317 -20.60 -5.39 11.46
CA ASN A 317 -20.10 -4.87 10.18
C ASN A 317 -18.94 -5.75 9.67
N PRO A 318 -18.99 -6.30 8.45
CA PRO A 318 -17.96 -7.20 7.92
C PRO A 318 -16.59 -6.54 7.70
N PHE A 319 -16.51 -5.21 7.77
CA PHE A 319 -15.23 -4.49 7.75
C PHE A 319 -14.50 -4.50 9.10
N VAL A 320 -15.20 -4.75 10.21
CA VAL A 320 -14.65 -4.69 11.57
C VAL A 320 -13.95 -6.01 11.89
N SER A 321 -12.62 -5.97 11.94
CA SER A 321 -11.76 -7.06 12.41
C SER A 321 -10.37 -6.52 12.79
N LYS A 322 -10.14 -6.37 14.10
CA LYS A 322 -8.84 -6.02 14.67
C LYS A 322 -7.77 -7.10 14.39
N ASP A 323 -8.20 -8.36 14.35
CA ASP A 323 -7.33 -9.49 14.01
C ASP A 323 -6.80 -9.36 12.57
N ASN A 324 -7.68 -9.12 11.60
CA ASN A 324 -7.27 -8.98 10.21
C ASN A 324 -6.32 -7.81 10.00
N LEU A 325 -6.54 -6.68 10.68
CA LEU A 325 -5.60 -5.54 10.63
C LEU A 325 -4.20 -5.94 11.08
N ASN A 326 -4.10 -6.65 12.21
CA ASN A 326 -2.81 -7.10 12.73
C ASN A 326 -2.14 -8.14 11.81
N ARG A 327 -2.91 -9.10 11.30
CA ARG A 327 -2.41 -10.14 10.39
C ARG A 327 -1.98 -9.56 9.05
N PHE A 328 -2.73 -8.61 8.50
CA PHE A 328 -2.39 -7.88 7.27
C PHE A 328 -1.02 -7.22 7.37
N LEU A 329 -0.77 -6.43 8.42
CA LEU A 329 0.52 -5.76 8.63
C LEU A 329 1.64 -6.75 9.00
N THR A 330 1.30 -7.87 9.65
CA THR A 330 2.25 -8.96 9.91
C THR A 330 2.72 -9.60 8.61
N ILE A 331 1.81 -9.95 7.69
CA ILE A 331 2.17 -10.52 6.38
C ILE A 331 3.11 -9.57 5.62
N ILE A 332 2.79 -8.27 5.58
CA ILE A 332 3.63 -7.26 4.93
C ILE A 332 5.04 -7.27 5.53
N ARG A 333 5.15 -7.19 6.86
CA ARG A 333 6.45 -7.17 7.55
C ARG A 333 7.22 -8.46 7.29
N GLU A 334 6.64 -9.61 7.59
CA GLU A 334 7.32 -10.90 7.51
C GLU A 334 7.72 -11.24 6.07
N CYS A 335 6.84 -11.02 5.09
CA CYS A 335 7.21 -11.24 3.69
C CYS A 335 8.37 -10.31 3.25
N THR A 336 8.43 -9.08 3.75
CA THR A 336 9.53 -8.15 3.41
C THR A 336 10.82 -8.50 4.13
N GLU A 337 10.76 -8.94 5.39
CA GLU A 337 11.92 -9.49 6.11
C GLU A 337 12.49 -10.71 5.38
N ALA A 338 11.62 -11.58 4.83
CA ALA A 338 12.04 -12.68 3.97
C ALA A 338 12.74 -12.18 2.70
N GLN A 339 12.25 -11.11 2.06
CA GLN A 339 12.89 -10.50 0.89
C GLN A 339 14.26 -9.90 1.23
N LEU A 340 14.37 -9.20 2.37
CA LEU A 340 15.62 -8.63 2.87
C LEU A 340 16.65 -9.72 3.15
N ALA A 341 16.28 -10.75 3.92
CA ALA A 341 17.14 -11.90 4.17
C ALA A 341 17.58 -12.57 2.86
N ARG A 342 16.71 -12.60 1.84
CA ARG A 342 17.02 -13.22 0.54
C ARG A 342 18.05 -12.45 -0.29
N ILE A 343 18.12 -11.12 -0.18
CA ILE A 343 19.10 -10.31 -0.93
C ILE A 343 20.41 -10.15 -0.15
N SER A 344 20.40 -10.37 1.16
CA SER A 344 21.59 -10.41 2.00
C SER A 344 22.29 -11.78 2.03
N SER A 345 21.79 -12.76 1.25
CA SER A 345 22.21 -14.18 1.25
C SER A 345 23.25 -14.54 0.22
#